data_AF-A0A822FQ16-F1
#
_entry.id   AF-A0A822FQ16-F1
#
_cell.length_a   1.000
_cell.length_b   1.000
_cell.length_c   1.000
_cell.angle_alpha   90.00
_cell.angle_beta   90.00
_cell.angle_gamma   90.00
#
_symmetry.space_group_name_H-M   'P 1'
#
loop_
_entity.id
_entity.type
_entity.pdbx_description
1 polymer ?
#
loop_
_entity_poly.entity_id
_entity_poly.type
_entity_poly.pdbx_seq_one_letter_code
_entity_poly.pdbx_strand_id
1 'polypeptide(L)'
;MVTTLSVAVGDFNNDTRPDIVVANYYGNTLSVLLGYENGSFANQTTYSTGSGPISVVVGDFNNDTKLDIVVANVDDNTVSVLLGYGNGSFANQATYSTGTSPWSVAVGDFNNDTHLDIVVANYGNNTISVLLGYGNGSFANQTKYSTGSAPIAVAVGDFNNDNRLDMVVINWNDNTMSVLLGYGNGVFTNQMIYSTGTSPSSIAVGNFNNDTQLDIVVSNGNGKSVSIYMGYPNEGFFKQMRLITGNESRPKSFAIGDFNNDSQMDIAVANSGNNKIGVFLRHDNGSFENQMAYTTDSSSWSVAVGDFNNDTILDIVVANLGSDNVGIFLGW
;
A
#
# COMPACT_ATOMS: atom_id res chain seq x y z
N MET A 1 23.43 -0.14 -7.33
CA MET A 1 22.49 -1.17 -6.85
C MET A 1 21.21 -0.43 -6.59
N VAL A 2 20.19 -0.68 -7.41
CA VAL A 2 18.86 -0.13 -7.19
C VAL A 2 18.22 -1.01 -6.10
N THR A 3 17.41 -0.42 -5.23
CA THR A 3 16.70 -1.19 -4.21
C THR A 3 15.26 -0.74 -4.28
N THR A 4 14.41 -1.66 -4.74
CA THR A 4 12.99 -1.44 -4.97
C THR A 4 12.23 -1.77 -3.70
N LEU A 5 11.65 -0.76 -3.05
CA LEU A 5 10.95 -0.92 -1.76
C LEU A 5 9.43 -0.88 -1.88
N SER A 6 8.90 -0.33 -2.97
CA SER A 6 7.46 -0.23 -3.21
C SER A 6 7.19 -0.26 -4.71
N VAL A 7 6.12 -0.95 -5.08
CA VAL A 7 5.59 -1.07 -6.44
C VAL A 7 4.14 -0.63 -6.45
N ALA A 8 3.73 0.10 -7.50
CA ALA A 8 2.33 0.38 -7.79
C ALA A 8 2.05 0.09 -9.27
N VAL A 9 0.78 -0.22 -9.56
CA VAL A 9 0.28 -0.60 -10.88
C VAL A 9 -0.77 0.42 -11.31
N GLY A 10 -0.76 0.82 -12.57
CA GLY A 10 -1.74 1.75 -13.15
C GLY A 10 -1.55 1.85 -14.66
N ASP A 11 -2.51 2.44 -15.36
CA ASP A 11 -2.38 2.77 -16.79
C ASP A 11 -1.87 4.22 -16.92
N PHE A 12 -0.56 4.39 -17.13
CA PHE A 12 0.07 5.72 -17.18
C PHE A 12 0.02 6.34 -18.57
N ASN A 13 -0.40 5.59 -19.59
CA ASN A 13 -0.36 6.01 -20.99
C ASN A 13 -1.71 5.92 -21.73
N ASN A 14 -2.78 5.54 -21.01
CA ASN A 14 -4.15 5.36 -21.48
C ASN A 14 -4.30 4.28 -22.57
N ASP A 15 -3.52 3.21 -22.51
CA ASP A 15 -3.60 2.08 -23.43
C ASP A 15 -4.38 0.88 -22.88
N THR A 16 -4.96 1.01 -21.69
CA THR A 16 -5.75 0.02 -20.93
C THR A 16 -4.96 -1.17 -20.41
N ARG A 17 -3.62 -1.15 -20.49
CA ARG A 17 -2.75 -2.21 -19.98
C ARG A 17 -2.12 -1.78 -18.66
N PRO A 18 -1.82 -2.74 -17.76
CA PRO A 18 -1.10 -2.42 -16.55
C PRO A 18 0.35 -2.00 -16.83
N ASP A 19 0.68 -0.79 -16.45
CA ASP A 19 2.05 -0.31 -16.31
C ASP A 19 2.50 -0.42 -14.84
N ILE A 20 3.80 -0.32 -14.62
CA ILE A 20 4.41 -0.42 -13.29
C ILE A 20 5.20 0.84 -12.97
N VAL A 21 5.06 1.34 -11.74
CA VAL A 21 5.99 2.30 -11.15
C VAL A 21 6.67 1.70 -9.92
N VAL A 22 7.97 1.96 -9.77
CA VAL A 22 8.80 1.45 -8.69
C VAL A 22 9.65 2.55 -8.06
N ALA A 23 9.71 2.59 -6.73
CA ALA A 23 10.57 3.51 -5.97
C ALA A 23 12.00 2.95 -5.81
N ASN A 24 13.02 3.72 -6.22
CA ASN A 24 14.43 3.33 -6.22
C ASN A 24 15.18 3.99 -5.05
N TYR A 25 15.20 3.34 -3.88
CA TYR A 25 15.67 3.92 -2.61
C TYR A 25 17.03 4.61 -2.69
N TYR A 26 18.08 3.92 -3.11
CA TYR A 26 19.43 4.51 -3.21
C TYR A 26 19.64 5.39 -4.46
N GLY A 27 18.72 5.30 -5.42
CA GLY A 27 18.78 6.04 -6.68
C GLY A 27 18.13 7.41 -6.61
N ASN A 28 17.38 7.72 -5.55
CA ASN A 28 16.57 8.95 -5.42
C ASN A 28 15.71 9.22 -6.66
N THR A 29 15.14 8.14 -7.19
CA THR A 29 14.35 8.14 -8.42
C THR A 29 13.16 7.19 -8.28
N LEU A 30 12.22 7.32 -9.20
CA LEU A 30 11.27 6.28 -9.55
C LEU A 30 11.54 5.77 -10.97
N SER A 31 11.20 4.51 -11.22
CA SER A 31 11.22 3.89 -12.55
C SER A 31 9.79 3.61 -13.00
N VAL A 32 9.43 4.03 -14.21
CA VAL A 32 8.16 3.70 -14.87
C VAL A 32 8.43 2.73 -16.01
N LEU A 33 7.69 1.62 -16.03
CA LEU A 33 7.78 0.56 -17.04
C LEU A 33 6.40 0.40 -17.68
N LEU A 34 6.31 0.71 -18.97
CA LEU A 34 5.05 0.60 -19.71
C LEU A 34 4.80 -0.84 -20.16
N GLY A 35 3.59 -1.35 -19.96
CA GLY A 35 3.18 -2.71 -20.28
C GLY A 35 2.91 -2.91 -21.77
N TYR A 36 3.14 -4.13 -22.24
CA TYR A 36 2.74 -4.62 -23.55
C TYR A 36 1.74 -5.77 -23.40
N GLU A 37 0.94 -6.02 -24.45
CA GLU A 37 -0.11 -7.06 -24.46
C GLU A 37 0.38 -8.48 -24.14
N ASN A 38 1.67 -8.75 -24.35
CA ASN A 38 2.26 -10.06 -24.09
C ASN A 38 2.82 -10.19 -22.66
N GLY A 39 2.49 -9.28 -21.75
CA GLY A 39 2.99 -9.23 -20.37
C GLY A 39 4.45 -8.80 -20.22
N SER A 40 5.09 -8.36 -21.31
CA SER A 40 6.44 -7.75 -21.24
C SER A 40 6.36 -6.24 -21.06
N PHE A 41 7.49 -5.60 -20.70
CA PHE A 41 7.55 -4.16 -20.45
C PHE A 41 8.54 -3.46 -21.38
N ALA A 42 8.26 -2.21 -21.67
CA ALA A 42 9.21 -1.28 -22.26
C ALA A 42 10.41 -1.06 -21.33
N ASN A 43 11.50 -0.49 -21.88
CA ASN A 43 12.61 -0.03 -21.06
C ASN A 43 12.14 1.00 -20.04
N GLN A 44 12.65 0.89 -18.82
CA GLN A 44 12.30 1.82 -17.75
C GLN A 44 12.65 3.26 -18.12
N THR A 45 11.77 4.19 -17.77
CA THR A 45 12.04 5.63 -17.75
C THR A 45 12.14 6.10 -16.31
N THR A 46 13.20 6.85 -15.98
CA THR A 46 13.47 7.26 -14.60
C THR A 46 13.14 8.73 -14.36
N TYR A 47 12.51 9.04 -13.23
CA TYR A 47 12.21 10.39 -12.79
C TYR A 47 12.81 10.66 -11.41
N SER A 48 13.32 11.86 -11.18
CA SER A 48 13.90 12.22 -9.88
C SER A 48 12.83 12.42 -8.82
N THR A 49 13.12 11.93 -7.60
CA THR A 49 12.31 12.13 -6.39
C THR A 49 13.13 12.89 -5.34
N GLY A 50 12.62 12.99 -4.11
CA GLY A 50 13.46 13.27 -2.95
C GLY A 50 14.33 12.06 -2.58
N SER A 51 15.14 12.22 -1.55
CA SER A 51 16.09 11.21 -1.07
C SER A 51 15.39 10.06 -0.32
N GLY A 52 15.79 8.82 -0.65
CA GLY A 52 15.26 7.62 -0.01
C GLY A 52 13.77 7.37 -0.30
N PRO A 53 13.32 7.34 -1.56
CA PRO A 53 11.93 7.02 -1.88
C PRO A 53 11.60 5.58 -1.44
N ILE A 54 10.55 5.40 -0.64
CA ILE A 54 10.23 4.11 -0.01
C ILE A 54 8.79 3.62 -0.20
N SER A 55 7.84 4.52 -0.47
CA SER A 55 6.43 4.18 -0.67
C SER A 55 5.87 5.01 -1.83
N VAL A 56 5.20 4.35 -2.78
CA VAL A 56 4.58 4.98 -3.95
C VAL A 56 3.08 4.70 -3.98
N VAL A 57 2.29 5.71 -4.34
CA VAL A 57 0.87 5.61 -4.66
C VAL A 57 0.56 6.40 -5.92
N VAL A 58 -0.53 6.03 -6.58
CA VAL A 58 -0.97 6.61 -7.86
C VAL A 58 -2.42 7.06 -7.75
N GLY A 59 -2.77 8.11 -8.50
CA GLY A 59 -4.11 8.69 -8.50
C GLY A 59 -4.14 9.97 -9.34
N ASP A 60 -5.34 10.51 -9.60
CA ASP A 60 -5.52 11.79 -10.27
C ASP A 60 -5.62 12.90 -9.21
N PHE A 61 -4.54 13.67 -9.01
CA PHE A 61 -4.46 14.70 -7.96
C PHE A 61 -4.71 16.11 -8.51
N ASN A 62 -4.91 16.24 -9.83
CA ASN A 62 -5.17 17.52 -10.49
C ASN A 62 -6.49 17.53 -11.30
N ASN A 63 -7.28 16.47 -11.20
CA ASN A 63 -8.56 16.25 -11.87
C ASN A 63 -8.49 16.31 -13.40
N ASP A 64 -7.36 15.90 -13.99
CA ASP A 64 -7.17 15.88 -15.43
C ASP A 64 -7.39 14.50 -16.07
N THR A 65 -7.86 13.53 -15.29
CA THR A 65 -8.14 12.13 -15.63
C THR A 65 -6.92 11.28 -15.96
N LYS A 66 -5.71 11.75 -15.63
CA LYS A 66 -4.47 11.00 -15.81
C LYS A 66 -3.90 10.63 -14.46
N LEU A 67 -3.24 9.48 -14.41
CA LEU A 67 -2.56 9.06 -13.21
C LEU A 67 -1.30 9.90 -12.97
N ASP A 68 -1.24 10.53 -11.81
CA ASP A 68 -0.05 11.10 -11.22
C ASP A 68 0.56 10.14 -10.19
N ILE A 69 1.73 10.49 -9.68
CA ILE A 69 2.47 9.69 -8.70
C ILE A 69 2.79 10.52 -7.45
N VAL A 70 2.57 9.93 -6.28
CA VAL A 70 3.05 10.45 -4.98
C VAL A 70 4.03 9.46 -4.36
N VAL A 71 5.16 9.97 -3.87
CA VAL A 71 6.23 9.17 -3.28
C VAL A 71 6.66 9.72 -1.92
N ALA A 72 6.76 8.88 -0.89
CA ALA A 72 7.35 9.23 0.39
C ALA A 72 8.89 9.11 0.35
N ASN A 73 9.60 10.19 0.71
CA ASN A 73 11.05 10.30 0.70
C ASN A 73 11.58 10.31 2.14
N VAL A 74 12.03 9.15 2.62
CA VAL A 74 12.30 8.94 4.05
C VAL A 74 13.46 9.79 4.57
N ASP A 75 14.47 10.04 3.74
CA ASP A 75 15.69 10.74 4.16
C ASP A 75 15.53 12.27 4.07
N ASP A 76 14.63 12.76 3.22
CA ASP A 76 14.35 14.20 3.05
C ASP A 76 13.19 14.71 3.92
N ASN A 77 12.39 13.82 4.53
CA ASN A 77 11.18 14.18 5.28
C ASN A 77 10.14 14.93 4.41
N THR A 78 9.94 14.42 3.19
CA THR A 78 9.01 14.98 2.22
C THR A 78 8.19 13.90 1.52
N VAL A 79 7.12 14.31 0.87
CA VAL A 79 6.57 13.59 -0.29
C VAL A 79 6.88 14.33 -1.59
N SER A 80 7.16 13.58 -2.65
CA SER A 80 7.24 14.08 -4.03
C SER A 80 5.92 13.82 -4.75
N VAL A 81 5.44 14.79 -5.51
CA VAL A 81 4.25 14.69 -6.38
C VAL A 81 4.69 14.92 -7.83
N LEU A 82 4.43 13.97 -8.71
CA LEU A 82 4.79 14.05 -10.13
C LEU A 82 3.51 13.91 -10.97
N LEU A 83 3.12 15.00 -11.64
CA LEU A 83 1.90 15.02 -12.45
C LEU A 83 2.09 14.29 -13.78
N GLY A 84 1.14 13.43 -14.14
CA GLY A 84 1.17 12.61 -15.34
C GLY A 84 0.71 13.39 -16.57
N TYR A 85 1.37 13.16 -17.71
CA TYR A 85 0.92 13.68 -18.99
C TYR A 85 -0.03 12.73 -19.74
N GLY A 86 -0.23 11.51 -19.23
CA GLY A 86 -1.15 10.51 -19.78
C GLY A 86 -0.60 9.79 -21.01
N ASN A 87 0.72 9.82 -21.20
CA ASN A 87 1.46 9.16 -22.28
C ASN A 87 2.67 8.38 -21.74
N GLY A 88 2.65 8.04 -20.44
CA GLY A 88 3.78 7.43 -19.72
C GLY A 88 4.87 8.41 -19.26
N SER A 89 4.71 9.71 -19.52
CA SER A 89 5.64 10.75 -19.05
C SER A 89 5.07 11.63 -17.94
N PHE A 90 5.96 12.18 -17.11
CA PHE A 90 5.61 12.93 -15.91
C PHE A 90 6.34 14.28 -15.85
N ALA A 91 5.70 15.25 -15.21
CA ALA A 91 6.30 16.52 -14.84
C ALA A 91 7.42 16.33 -13.80
N ASN A 92 8.25 17.37 -13.64
CA ASN A 92 9.19 17.42 -12.52
C ASN A 92 8.44 17.40 -11.19
N GLN A 93 9.05 16.76 -10.19
CA GLN A 93 8.48 16.68 -8.84
C GLN A 93 8.21 18.06 -8.22
N ALA A 94 7.06 18.18 -7.56
CA ALA A 94 6.83 19.14 -6.49
C ALA A 94 6.99 18.42 -5.14
N THR A 95 7.59 19.07 -4.15
CA THR A 95 7.86 18.45 -2.84
C THR A 95 7.08 19.13 -1.72
N TYR A 96 6.50 18.35 -0.82
CA TYR A 96 5.77 18.83 0.35
C TYR A 96 6.36 18.24 1.63
N SER A 97 6.53 19.06 2.66
CA SER A 97 7.13 18.63 3.93
C SER A 97 6.17 17.76 4.75
N THR A 98 6.71 16.68 5.32
CA THR A 98 6.00 15.75 6.21
C THR A 98 6.59 15.76 7.62
N GLY A 99 6.23 14.78 8.45
CA GLY A 99 6.97 14.46 9.66
C GLY A 99 8.30 13.77 9.34
N THR A 100 8.98 13.29 10.39
CA THR A 100 10.31 12.71 10.28
C THR A 100 10.27 11.27 9.78
N SER A 101 11.11 10.94 8.80
CA SER A 101 11.21 9.62 8.19
C SER A 101 9.85 9.07 7.71
N PRO A 102 9.21 9.72 6.72
CA PRO A 102 7.96 9.23 6.14
C PRO A 102 8.16 7.85 5.51
N TRP A 103 7.35 6.88 5.92
CA TRP A 103 7.55 5.46 5.59
C TRP A 103 6.48 4.89 4.66
N SER A 104 5.25 5.39 4.78
CA SER A 104 4.09 4.94 4.00
C SER A 104 3.23 6.12 3.64
N VAL A 105 2.70 6.10 2.43
CA VAL A 105 1.71 7.06 1.95
C VAL A 105 0.42 6.34 1.55
N ALA A 106 -0.72 6.96 1.82
CA ALA A 106 -2.04 6.59 1.30
C ALA A 106 -2.79 7.87 0.90
N VAL A 107 -3.85 7.72 0.11
CA VAL A 107 -4.58 8.85 -0.48
C VAL A 107 -6.09 8.62 -0.44
N GLY A 108 -6.86 9.70 -0.41
CA GLY A 108 -8.32 9.68 -0.37
C GLY A 108 -8.87 11.09 -0.16
N ASP A 109 -10.17 11.28 -0.34
CA ASP A 109 -10.85 12.56 -0.03
C ASP A 109 -11.26 12.57 1.46
N PHE A 110 -10.49 13.26 2.31
CA PHE A 110 -10.73 13.29 3.75
C PHE A 110 -11.60 14.47 4.19
N ASN A 111 -11.90 15.39 3.28
CA ASN A 111 -12.63 16.63 3.58
C ASN A 111 -13.92 16.81 2.75
N ASN A 112 -14.28 15.81 1.95
CA ASN A 112 -15.42 15.76 1.04
C ASN A 112 -15.44 16.89 0.00
N ASP A 113 -14.26 17.32 -0.46
CA ASP A 113 -14.13 18.35 -1.50
C ASP A 113 -13.89 17.79 -2.91
N THR A 114 -13.93 16.47 -3.06
CA THR A 114 -13.72 15.69 -4.28
C THR A 114 -12.29 15.67 -4.81
N HIS A 115 -11.32 16.20 -4.06
CA HIS A 115 -9.90 16.14 -4.40
C HIS A 115 -9.20 15.06 -3.59
N LEU A 116 -8.21 14.40 -4.20
CA LEU A 116 -7.36 13.49 -3.47
C LEU A 116 -6.45 14.27 -2.51
N ASP A 117 -6.53 13.91 -1.24
CA ASP A 117 -5.60 14.31 -0.19
C ASP A 117 -4.53 13.24 0.04
N ILE A 118 -3.46 13.60 0.76
CA ILE A 118 -2.35 12.70 1.09
C ILE A 118 -2.27 12.49 2.61
N VAL A 119 -2.11 11.23 3.02
CA VAL A 119 -1.76 10.87 4.41
C VAL A 119 -0.45 10.10 4.45
N VAL A 120 0.40 10.44 5.41
CA VAL A 120 1.77 9.90 5.52
C VAL A 120 2.06 9.42 6.92
N ALA A 121 2.49 8.17 7.07
CA ALA A 121 3.00 7.63 8.34
C ALA A 121 4.47 8.02 8.52
N ASN A 122 4.78 8.73 9.61
CA ASN A 122 6.12 9.26 9.88
C ASN A 122 6.80 8.47 11.00
N TYR A 123 7.68 7.55 10.61
CA TYR A 123 8.37 6.61 11.49
C TYR A 123 9.13 7.31 12.61
N GLY A 124 9.86 8.38 12.28
CA GLY A 124 10.87 8.97 13.16
C GLY A 124 10.31 9.83 14.30
N ASN A 125 9.04 10.24 14.24
CA ASN A 125 8.44 11.11 15.25
C ASN A 125 7.05 10.65 15.75
N ASN A 126 6.62 9.44 15.38
CA ASN A 126 5.37 8.82 15.87
C ASN A 126 4.11 9.63 15.53
N THR A 127 4.05 10.14 14.31
CA THR A 127 2.91 10.93 13.82
C THR A 127 2.46 10.47 12.45
N ILE A 128 1.22 10.79 12.09
CA ILE A 128 0.80 10.92 10.69
C ILE A 128 0.76 12.39 10.27
N SER A 129 1.03 12.64 8.98
CA SER A 129 0.84 13.93 8.32
C SER A 129 -0.36 13.83 7.38
N VAL A 130 -1.27 14.80 7.43
CA VAL A 130 -2.40 14.95 6.50
C VAL A 130 -2.20 16.21 5.68
N LEU A 131 -2.14 16.09 4.36
CA LEU A 131 -1.96 17.20 3.42
C LEU A 131 -3.19 17.25 2.51
N LEU A 132 -4.02 18.27 2.68
CA LEU A 132 -5.24 18.42 1.89
C LEU A 132 -4.93 18.89 0.47
N GLY A 133 -5.51 18.26 -0.54
CA GLY A 133 -5.35 18.58 -1.94
C GLY A 133 -6.18 19.79 -2.35
N TYR A 134 -5.68 20.59 -3.28
CA TYR A 134 -6.41 21.69 -3.89
C TYR A 134 -7.02 21.33 -5.27
N GLY A 135 -6.92 20.06 -5.68
CA GLY A 135 -7.46 19.58 -6.96
C GLY A 135 -6.73 20.08 -8.20
N ASN A 136 -5.51 20.60 -8.04
CA ASN A 136 -4.67 21.10 -9.13
C ASN A 136 -3.23 20.55 -9.05
N GLY A 137 -3.04 19.45 -8.31
CA GLY A 137 -1.73 18.86 -8.03
C GLY A 137 -0.95 19.53 -6.90
N SER A 138 -1.51 20.57 -6.25
CA SER A 138 -0.90 21.20 -5.07
C SER A 138 -1.65 20.91 -3.78
N PHE A 139 -0.92 20.98 -2.66
CA PHE A 139 -1.39 20.56 -1.34
C PHE A 139 -1.16 21.63 -0.28
N ALA A 140 -2.03 21.63 0.73
CA ALA A 140 -1.89 22.40 1.95
C ALA A 140 -0.68 21.93 2.77
N ASN A 141 -0.26 22.77 3.73
CA ASN A 141 0.71 22.35 4.74
C ASN A 141 0.14 21.21 5.60
N GLN A 142 1.02 20.30 6.03
CA GLN A 142 0.64 19.16 6.85
C GLN A 142 -0.07 19.56 8.16
N THR A 143 -1.14 18.85 8.48
CA THR A 143 -1.67 18.72 9.83
C THR A 143 -1.17 17.41 10.44
N LYS A 144 -0.79 17.40 11.71
CA LYS A 144 -0.19 16.23 12.35
C LYS A 144 -1.12 15.61 13.39
N TYR A 145 -1.14 14.28 13.43
CA TYR A 145 -1.82 13.51 14.47
C TYR A 145 -0.86 12.49 15.08
N SER A 146 -0.95 12.29 16.39
CA SER A 146 -0.11 11.33 17.12
C SER A 146 -0.58 9.90 16.88
N THR A 147 0.37 8.96 16.76
CA THR A 147 0.10 7.51 16.68
C THR A 147 0.84 6.76 17.80
N GLY A 148 0.94 5.44 17.69
CA GLY A 148 1.92 4.66 18.45
C GLY A 148 3.34 4.81 17.88
N SER A 149 4.28 4.10 18.48
CA SER A 149 5.70 4.19 18.14
C SER A 149 6.05 3.53 16.81
N ALA A 150 6.86 4.23 16.01
CA ALA A 150 7.35 3.78 14.71
C ALA A 150 6.20 3.37 13.76
N PRO A 151 5.33 4.33 13.36
CA PRO A 151 4.31 4.05 12.38
C PRO A 151 4.96 3.78 11.01
N ILE A 152 4.63 2.65 10.40
CA ILE A 152 5.30 2.16 9.17
C ILE A 152 4.36 1.89 8.00
N ALA A 153 3.06 1.81 8.25
CA ALA A 153 2.05 1.55 7.22
C ALA A 153 0.75 2.29 7.58
N VAL A 154 0.08 2.85 6.59
CA VAL A 154 -1.23 3.50 6.73
C VAL A 154 -2.17 3.00 5.64
N ALA A 155 -3.42 2.74 6.00
CA ALA A 155 -4.51 2.50 5.08
C ALA A 155 -5.72 3.34 5.48
N VAL A 156 -6.62 3.55 4.52
CA VAL A 156 -7.79 4.43 4.66
C VAL A 156 -9.04 3.72 4.20
N GLY A 157 -10.18 4.10 4.77
CA GLY A 157 -11.48 3.50 4.50
C GLY A 157 -12.51 3.99 5.50
N ASP A 158 -13.79 3.77 5.23
CA ASP A 158 -14.86 4.02 6.20
C ASP A 158 -14.94 2.84 7.19
N PHE A 159 -14.39 3.02 8.39
CA PHE A 159 -14.25 1.96 9.39
C PHE A 159 -15.41 1.92 10.39
N ASN A 160 -16.32 2.88 10.32
CA ASN A 160 -17.46 2.97 11.24
C ASN A 160 -18.82 3.14 10.52
N ASN A 161 -18.83 3.07 9.19
CA ASN A 161 -19.98 3.22 8.29
C ASN A 161 -20.66 4.60 8.39
N ASP A 162 -19.89 5.66 8.56
CA ASP A 162 -20.41 7.04 8.61
C ASP A 162 -20.25 7.83 7.29
N ASN A 163 -19.77 7.16 6.23
CA ASN A 163 -19.44 7.66 4.91
C ASN A 163 -18.32 8.71 4.90
N ARG A 164 -17.39 8.65 5.85
CA ARG A 164 -16.20 9.50 5.88
C ARG A 164 -14.97 8.61 5.94
N LEU A 165 -13.91 9.03 5.26
CA LEU A 165 -12.66 8.28 5.31
C LEU A 165 -12.01 8.43 6.69
N ASP A 166 -11.74 7.28 7.28
CA ASP A 166 -10.95 7.09 8.48
C ASP A 166 -9.54 6.60 8.12
N MET A 167 -8.68 6.45 9.13
CA MET A 167 -7.34 5.90 8.98
C MET A 167 -7.05 4.79 9.95
N VAL A 168 -6.26 3.83 9.50
CA VAL A 168 -5.61 2.82 10.34
C VAL A 168 -4.11 2.84 10.08
N VAL A 169 -3.33 2.86 11.15
CA VAL A 169 -1.88 3.00 11.13
C VAL A 169 -1.22 1.87 11.91
N ILE A 170 -0.24 1.20 11.32
CA ILE A 170 0.53 0.13 11.97
C ILE A 170 1.74 0.70 12.69
N ASN A 171 1.86 0.42 13.99
CA ASN A 171 2.95 0.86 14.86
C ASN A 171 3.89 -0.32 15.14
N TRP A 172 5.06 -0.32 14.47
CA TRP A 172 5.98 -1.45 14.47
C TRP A 172 6.56 -1.77 15.85
N ASN A 173 6.97 -0.75 16.60
CA ASN A 173 7.63 -0.92 17.90
C ASN A 173 6.64 -1.35 19.00
N ASP A 174 5.41 -0.81 18.96
CA ASP A 174 4.42 -1.06 20.00
C ASP A 174 3.66 -2.38 19.80
N ASN A 175 3.74 -2.98 18.61
CA ASN A 175 2.88 -4.09 18.20
C ASN A 175 1.40 -3.73 18.34
N THR A 176 1.05 -2.56 17.82
CA THR A 176 -0.31 -2.04 17.83
C THR A 176 -0.70 -1.49 16.46
N MET A 177 -2.00 -1.30 16.28
CA MET A 177 -2.54 -0.44 15.24
C MET A 177 -3.34 0.69 15.88
N SER A 178 -3.19 1.89 15.33
CA SER A 178 -3.94 3.09 15.70
C SER A 178 -5.05 3.32 14.69
N VAL A 179 -6.29 3.48 15.14
CA VAL A 179 -7.43 3.87 14.31
C VAL A 179 -7.83 5.30 14.64
N LEU A 180 -7.91 6.16 13.64
CA LEU A 180 -8.30 7.56 13.77
C LEU A 180 -9.52 7.80 12.88
N LEU A 181 -10.65 8.16 13.49
CA LEU A 181 -11.89 8.38 12.73
C LEU A 181 -11.92 9.79 12.15
N GLY A 182 -12.36 9.92 10.91
CA GLY A 182 -12.48 11.17 10.19
C GLY A 182 -13.77 11.91 10.55
N TYR A 183 -13.67 13.23 10.70
CA TYR A 183 -14.84 14.09 10.79
C TYR A 183 -15.39 14.50 9.41
N GLY A 184 -14.68 14.16 8.32
CA GLY A 184 -15.08 14.46 6.94
C GLY A 184 -14.81 15.90 6.52
N ASN A 185 -13.91 16.59 7.23
CA ASN A 185 -13.47 17.96 6.98
C ASN A 185 -11.93 18.08 7.07
N GLY A 186 -11.22 16.97 6.89
CA GLY A 186 -9.77 16.87 7.07
C GLY A 186 -9.30 16.80 8.52
N VAL A 187 -10.23 16.77 9.50
CA VAL A 187 -9.91 16.61 10.93
C VAL A 187 -10.21 15.19 11.39
N PHE A 188 -9.37 14.64 12.26
CA PHE A 188 -9.49 13.29 12.80
C PHE A 188 -9.58 13.26 14.32
N THR A 189 -10.14 12.17 14.86
CA THR A 189 -10.15 11.90 16.30
C THR A 189 -8.75 11.63 16.83
N ASN A 190 -8.63 11.56 18.17
CA ASN A 190 -7.49 10.88 18.78
C ASN A 190 -7.50 9.38 18.40
N GLN A 191 -6.33 8.76 18.44
CA GLN A 191 -6.17 7.33 18.16
C GLN A 191 -6.92 6.43 19.14
N MET A 192 -7.59 5.42 18.59
CA MET A 192 -7.98 4.20 19.28
C MET A 192 -6.91 3.13 19.02
N ILE A 193 -6.50 2.39 20.05
CA ILE A 193 -5.36 1.48 19.96
C ILE A 193 -5.82 0.03 20.06
N TYR A 194 -5.43 -0.79 19.09
CA TYR A 194 -5.68 -2.23 19.06
C TYR A 194 -4.36 -2.99 19.04
N SER A 195 -4.29 -4.13 19.73
CA SER A 195 -3.09 -4.97 19.74
C SER A 195 -2.93 -5.77 18.45
N THR A 196 -1.72 -5.82 17.91
CA THR A 196 -1.36 -6.66 16.75
C THR A 196 -0.61 -7.92 17.18
N GLY A 197 -0.14 -8.71 16.21
CA GLY A 197 0.94 -9.67 16.45
C GLY A 197 2.30 -8.98 16.50
N THR A 198 3.37 -9.79 16.59
CA THR A 198 4.73 -9.30 16.78
C THR A 198 5.34 -8.73 15.50
N SER A 199 5.88 -7.52 15.61
CA SER A 199 6.50 -6.72 14.55
C SER A 199 5.58 -6.60 13.33
N PRO A 200 4.42 -5.94 13.48
CA PRO A 200 3.50 -5.77 12.38
C PRO A 200 4.17 -4.94 11.26
N SER A 201 3.93 -5.25 9.99
CA SER A 201 4.72 -4.72 8.86
C SER A 201 3.93 -4.06 7.73
N SER A 202 2.68 -4.45 7.51
CA SER A 202 1.83 -3.96 6.43
C SER A 202 0.37 -4.12 6.82
N ILE A 203 -0.49 -3.30 6.21
CA ILE A 203 -1.95 -3.27 6.40
C ILE A 203 -2.69 -3.33 5.06
N ALA A 204 -3.80 -4.07 5.01
CA ALA A 204 -4.80 -4.03 3.95
C ALA A 204 -6.17 -3.89 4.60
N VAL A 205 -7.07 -3.33 3.81
CA VAL A 205 -8.45 -3.08 4.17
C VAL A 205 -9.31 -3.68 3.08
N GLY A 206 -10.40 -4.33 3.48
CA GLY A 206 -11.34 -4.95 2.55
C GLY A 206 -12.43 -5.67 3.32
N ASN A 207 -13.41 -6.18 2.60
CA ASN A 207 -14.45 -7.00 3.18
C ASN A 207 -14.04 -8.47 3.10
N PHE A 208 -13.76 -9.10 4.24
CA PHE A 208 -13.30 -10.48 4.33
C PHE A 208 -14.36 -11.43 4.92
N ASN A 209 -15.57 -10.94 5.17
CA ASN A 209 -16.67 -11.72 5.73
C ASN A 209 -18.00 -11.56 4.94
N ASN A 210 -17.98 -10.78 3.85
CA ASN A 210 -19.12 -10.41 3.00
C ASN A 210 -20.23 -9.63 3.73
N ASP A 211 -19.89 -8.83 4.75
CA ASP A 211 -20.80 -7.86 5.38
C ASP A 211 -20.67 -6.46 4.73
N THR A 212 -21.12 -5.39 5.38
CA THR A 212 -20.98 -4.02 4.84
C THR A 212 -19.82 -3.24 5.47
N GLN A 213 -19.12 -3.84 6.42
CA GLN A 213 -18.08 -3.23 7.21
C GLN A 213 -16.71 -3.62 6.65
N LEU A 214 -15.81 -2.64 6.59
CA LEU A 214 -14.42 -2.92 6.27
C LEU A 214 -13.73 -3.67 7.42
N ASP A 215 -13.00 -4.73 7.08
CA ASP A 215 -12.12 -5.48 7.94
C ASP A 215 -10.65 -5.10 7.68
N ILE A 216 -9.77 -5.49 8.59
CA ILE A 216 -8.35 -5.17 8.55
C ILE A 216 -7.51 -6.44 8.54
N VAL A 217 -6.53 -6.49 7.64
CA VAL A 217 -5.51 -7.54 7.56
C VAL A 217 -4.14 -6.96 7.91
N VAL A 218 -3.43 -7.59 8.85
CA VAL A 218 -2.11 -7.15 9.33
C VAL A 218 -1.09 -8.27 9.21
N SER A 219 0.04 -8.00 8.55
CA SER A 219 1.18 -8.90 8.50
C SER A 219 2.05 -8.70 9.74
N ASN A 220 2.53 -9.78 10.33
CA ASN A 220 3.29 -9.79 11.57
C ASN A 220 4.64 -10.48 11.30
N GLY A 221 5.64 -9.69 10.93
CA GLY A 221 6.92 -10.16 10.40
C GLY A 221 7.61 -11.18 11.32
N ASN A 222 7.84 -10.81 12.58
CA ASN A 222 8.45 -11.70 13.57
C ASN A 222 7.44 -12.71 14.14
N GLY A 223 6.14 -12.41 14.04
CA GLY A 223 5.06 -13.34 14.37
C GLY A 223 4.83 -14.46 13.35
N LYS A 224 5.49 -14.39 12.18
CA LYS A 224 5.37 -15.35 11.06
C LYS A 224 3.92 -15.59 10.64
N SER A 225 3.11 -14.54 10.68
CA SER A 225 1.67 -14.69 10.51
C SER A 225 0.99 -13.45 9.96
N VAL A 226 -0.15 -13.66 9.31
CA VAL A 226 -1.14 -12.63 9.02
C VAL A 226 -2.24 -12.71 10.08
N SER A 227 -2.71 -11.58 10.59
CA SER A 227 -3.85 -11.50 11.51
C SER A 227 -5.00 -10.77 10.81
N ILE A 228 -6.21 -11.28 10.93
CA ILE A 228 -7.43 -10.68 10.37
C ILE A 228 -8.29 -10.16 11.53
N TYR A 229 -8.68 -8.90 11.44
CA TYR A 229 -9.50 -8.18 12.40
C TYR A 229 -10.81 -7.83 11.72
N MET A 230 -11.92 -8.42 12.19
CA MET A 230 -13.22 -8.06 11.66
C MET A 230 -13.69 -6.75 12.24
N GLY A 231 -14.23 -5.90 11.38
CA GLY A 231 -14.88 -4.67 11.77
C GLY A 231 -16.29 -4.96 12.27
N TYR A 232 -16.69 -4.23 13.31
CA TYR A 232 -18.06 -4.26 13.83
C TYR A 232 -18.56 -2.83 13.97
N PRO A 233 -19.72 -2.50 13.37
CA PRO A 233 -20.26 -1.15 13.43
C PRO A 233 -20.36 -0.64 14.87
N ASN A 234 -19.70 0.49 15.16
CA ASN A 234 -19.65 1.12 16.49
C ASN A 234 -18.96 0.31 17.62
N GLU A 235 -18.49 -0.90 17.37
CA GLU A 235 -17.77 -1.73 18.34
C GLU A 235 -16.26 -1.81 18.03
N GLY A 236 -15.85 -1.38 16.84
CA GLY A 236 -14.45 -1.35 16.41
C GLY A 236 -14.00 -2.70 15.86
N PHE A 237 -12.73 -3.05 16.11
CA PHE A 237 -12.10 -4.20 15.49
C PHE A 237 -11.80 -5.33 16.47
N PHE A 238 -12.15 -6.57 16.10
CA PHE A 238 -11.84 -7.76 16.87
C PHE A 238 -11.02 -8.75 16.06
N LYS A 239 -9.92 -9.23 16.65
CA LYS A 239 -9.08 -10.25 16.02
C LYS A 239 -9.84 -11.56 15.92
N GLN A 240 -10.12 -12.02 14.70
CA GLN A 240 -10.79 -13.29 14.46
C GLN A 240 -9.83 -14.40 14.08
N MET A 241 -8.87 -14.11 13.18
CA MET A 241 -8.05 -15.16 12.57
C MET A 241 -6.56 -14.84 12.61
N ARG A 242 -5.76 -15.92 12.58
CA ARG A 242 -4.31 -15.86 12.42
C ARG A 242 -3.87 -16.93 11.43
N LEU A 243 -3.34 -16.51 10.28
CA LEU A 243 -2.80 -17.37 9.24
C LEU A 243 -1.28 -17.47 9.39
N ILE A 244 -0.72 -18.69 9.36
CA ILE A 244 0.73 -18.90 9.51
C ILE A 244 1.38 -18.91 8.14
N THR A 245 2.42 -18.08 7.95
CA THR A 245 3.07 -17.91 6.63
C THR A 245 4.29 -18.81 6.40
N GLY A 246 4.43 -19.83 7.26
CA GLY A 246 5.46 -20.87 7.16
C GLY A 246 6.72 -20.63 8.01
N ASN A 247 7.64 -21.59 7.94
CA ASN A 247 8.90 -21.52 8.67
C ASN A 247 9.82 -20.44 8.09
N GLU A 248 10.50 -19.74 9.01
CA GLU A 248 11.43 -18.64 8.71
C GLU A 248 10.82 -17.51 7.86
N SER A 249 9.49 -17.50 7.73
CA SER A 249 8.79 -16.43 7.05
C SER A 249 8.99 -15.11 7.77
N ARG A 250 8.98 -14.04 7.01
CA ARG A 250 8.95 -12.67 7.50
C ARG A 250 8.04 -11.89 6.56
N PRO A 251 6.71 -12.01 6.73
CA PRO A 251 5.77 -11.32 5.86
C PRO A 251 6.05 -9.82 5.91
N LYS A 252 6.11 -9.17 4.75
CA LYS A 252 6.47 -7.74 4.60
C LYS A 252 5.40 -6.90 3.95
N SER A 253 4.75 -7.46 2.95
CA SER A 253 3.68 -6.85 2.17
C SER A 253 2.71 -7.96 1.76
N PHE A 254 1.50 -7.57 1.39
CA PHE A 254 0.53 -8.46 0.79
C PHE A 254 -0.29 -7.71 -0.25
N ALA A 255 -0.92 -8.47 -1.12
CA ALA A 255 -1.93 -8.01 -2.04
C ALA A 255 -3.21 -8.82 -1.78
N ILE A 256 -4.34 -8.16 -1.98
CA ILE A 256 -5.67 -8.75 -1.83
C ILE A 256 -6.31 -8.73 -3.22
N GLY A 257 -6.94 -9.83 -3.59
CA GLY A 257 -7.59 -9.98 -4.87
C GLY A 257 -8.25 -11.35 -4.95
N ASP A 258 -9.11 -11.54 -5.92
CA ASP A 258 -9.66 -12.85 -6.25
C ASP A 258 -8.66 -13.56 -7.18
N PHE A 259 -7.83 -14.46 -6.64
CA PHE A 259 -6.74 -15.10 -7.40
C PHE A 259 -7.18 -16.38 -8.11
N ASN A 260 -8.36 -16.89 -7.80
CA ASN A 260 -8.91 -18.13 -8.37
C ASN A 260 -10.28 -17.93 -9.07
N ASN A 261 -10.74 -16.68 -9.18
CA ASN A 261 -12.00 -16.25 -9.78
C ASN A 261 -13.25 -16.88 -9.12
N ASP A 262 -13.20 -17.06 -7.79
CA ASP A 262 -14.33 -17.58 -6.99
C ASP A 262 -15.18 -16.47 -6.34
N SER A 263 -14.90 -15.22 -6.68
CA SER A 263 -15.52 -13.99 -6.15
C SER A 263 -15.23 -13.72 -4.67
N GLN A 264 -14.27 -14.43 -4.06
CA GLN A 264 -13.80 -14.14 -2.72
C GLN A 264 -12.44 -13.45 -2.73
N MET A 265 -12.23 -12.57 -1.76
CA MET A 265 -10.96 -11.89 -1.60
C MET A 265 -9.95 -12.80 -0.90
N ASP A 266 -8.91 -13.18 -1.65
CA ASP A 266 -7.77 -13.97 -1.20
C ASP A 266 -6.62 -13.08 -0.75
N ILE A 267 -5.57 -13.70 -0.19
CA ILE A 267 -4.40 -12.99 0.36
C ILE A 267 -3.12 -13.55 -0.23
N ALA A 268 -2.40 -12.75 -1.01
CA ALA A 268 -1.03 -13.01 -1.44
C ALA A 268 -0.03 -12.28 -0.53
N VAL A 269 1.00 -12.96 -0.01
CA VAL A 269 1.92 -12.42 1.00
C VAL A 269 3.36 -12.55 0.54
N ALA A 270 4.10 -11.43 0.47
CA ALA A 270 5.54 -11.43 0.29
C ALA A 270 6.27 -11.75 1.59
N ASN A 271 7.08 -12.81 1.58
CA ASN A 271 7.86 -13.26 2.72
C ASN A 271 9.36 -13.08 2.47
N SER A 272 9.91 -11.99 3.02
CA SER A 272 11.34 -11.66 2.89
C SER A 272 12.29 -12.66 3.55
N GLY A 273 11.83 -13.40 4.57
CA GLY A 273 12.68 -14.28 5.38
C GLY A 273 12.98 -15.63 4.74
N ASN A 274 12.12 -16.10 3.83
CA ASN A 274 12.26 -17.39 3.17
C ASN A 274 12.11 -17.29 1.63
N ASN A 275 12.11 -16.07 1.08
CA ASN A 275 12.03 -15.77 -0.35
C ASN A 275 10.84 -16.45 -1.03
N LYS A 276 9.64 -16.25 -0.46
CA LYS A 276 8.41 -16.84 -0.98
C LYS A 276 7.26 -15.85 -1.07
N ILE A 277 6.46 -15.99 -2.12
CA ILE A 277 5.09 -15.48 -2.16
C ILE A 277 4.15 -16.56 -1.66
N GLY A 278 3.28 -16.18 -0.74
CA GLY A 278 2.31 -17.06 -0.13
C GLY A 278 0.89 -16.68 -0.44
N VAL A 279 0.13 -17.54 -1.11
CA VAL A 279 -1.28 -17.29 -1.44
C VAL A 279 -2.19 -18.11 -0.54
N PHE A 280 -3.05 -17.44 0.22
CA PHE A 280 -4.12 -18.04 1.01
C PHE A 280 -5.44 -17.82 0.26
N LEU A 281 -6.01 -18.91 -0.25
CA LEU A 281 -7.34 -18.87 -0.87
C LEU A 281 -8.42 -18.89 0.20
N ARG A 282 -9.44 -18.05 0.06
CA ARG A 282 -10.55 -17.94 0.98
C ARG A 282 -11.70 -18.83 0.51
N HIS A 283 -12.43 -19.41 1.46
CA HIS A 283 -13.67 -20.14 1.20
C HIS A 283 -14.90 -19.32 1.61
N ASP A 284 -16.07 -19.67 1.07
CA ASP A 284 -17.37 -19.07 1.41
C ASP A 284 -17.71 -19.05 2.90
N ASN A 285 -17.20 -20.01 3.65
CA ASN A 285 -17.39 -20.10 5.09
C ASN A 285 -16.45 -19.19 5.90
N GLY A 286 -15.64 -18.35 5.25
CA GLY A 286 -14.66 -17.44 5.84
C GLY A 286 -13.35 -18.09 6.29
N SER A 287 -13.18 -19.41 6.09
CA SER A 287 -11.89 -20.07 6.33
C SER A 287 -10.92 -19.87 5.16
N PHE A 288 -9.63 -20.10 5.41
CA PHE A 288 -8.58 -20.04 4.39
C PHE A 288 -7.91 -21.39 4.22
N GLU A 289 -7.53 -21.70 2.98
CA GLU A 289 -6.67 -22.83 2.68
C GLU A 289 -5.28 -22.69 3.30
N ASN A 290 -4.54 -23.80 3.33
CA ASN A 290 -3.11 -23.73 3.57
C ASN A 290 -2.44 -22.97 2.42
N GLN A 291 -1.48 -22.12 2.78
CA GLN A 291 -0.78 -21.28 1.81
C GLN A 291 -0.16 -22.09 0.66
N MET A 292 -0.45 -21.71 -0.58
CA MET A 292 0.37 -22.07 -1.74
C MET A 292 1.61 -21.18 -1.78
N ALA A 293 2.80 -21.75 -1.93
CA ALA A 293 4.04 -21.01 -1.79
C ALA A 293 4.92 -21.07 -3.04
N TYR A 294 5.20 -19.90 -3.60
CA TYR A 294 6.01 -19.71 -4.81
C TYR A 294 7.36 -19.11 -4.45
N THR A 295 8.45 -19.66 -4.98
CA THR A 295 9.80 -19.21 -4.64
C THR A 295 10.19 -18.00 -5.49
N THR A 296 10.82 -17.01 -4.86
CA THR A 296 11.42 -15.86 -5.53
C THR A 296 12.94 -15.94 -5.49
N ASP A 297 13.61 -15.28 -6.42
CA ASP A 297 15.07 -15.28 -6.52
C ASP A 297 15.77 -14.52 -5.38
N SER A 298 15.02 -13.66 -4.66
CA SER A 298 15.53 -12.80 -3.59
C SER A 298 14.42 -12.41 -2.62
N SER A 299 14.75 -11.59 -1.61
CA SER A 299 13.86 -11.22 -0.51
C SER A 299 12.68 -10.35 -0.99
N SER A 300 11.50 -10.95 -1.14
CA SER A 300 10.28 -10.25 -1.52
C SER A 300 9.90 -9.20 -0.48
N TRP A 301 9.75 -7.94 -0.92
CA TRP A 301 9.53 -6.80 -0.02
C TRP A 301 8.17 -6.16 -0.23
N SER A 302 7.76 -5.94 -1.47
CA SER A 302 6.48 -5.34 -1.84
C SER A 302 5.82 -6.16 -2.94
N VAL A 303 4.49 -6.28 -2.88
CA VAL A 303 3.68 -6.91 -3.91
C VAL A 303 2.54 -5.98 -4.33
N ALA A 304 2.17 -6.07 -5.60
CA ALA A 304 0.94 -5.51 -6.15
C ALA A 304 0.31 -6.53 -7.11
N VAL A 305 -0.90 -6.25 -7.58
CA VAL A 305 -1.66 -7.15 -8.46
C VAL A 305 -2.23 -6.40 -9.65
N GLY A 306 -2.43 -7.14 -10.74
CA GLY A 306 -3.02 -6.67 -11.98
C GLY A 306 -3.11 -7.82 -12.98
N ASP A 307 -3.92 -7.67 -14.02
CA ASP A 307 -3.99 -8.63 -15.12
C ASP A 307 -2.99 -8.22 -16.21
N PHE A 308 -1.77 -8.75 -16.15
CA PHE A 308 -0.67 -8.35 -17.04
C PHE A 308 -0.65 -9.15 -18.35
N ASN A 309 -1.41 -10.24 -18.45
CA ASN A 309 -1.46 -11.09 -19.64
C ASN A 309 -2.85 -11.09 -20.34
N ASN A 310 -3.80 -10.31 -19.81
CA ASN A 310 -5.17 -10.16 -20.29
C ASN A 310 -5.97 -11.48 -20.30
N ASP A 311 -5.76 -12.33 -19.31
CA ASP A 311 -6.49 -13.59 -19.12
C ASP A 311 -7.63 -13.51 -18.11
N THR A 312 -7.88 -12.32 -17.55
CA THR A 312 -8.88 -11.99 -16.53
C THR A 312 -8.61 -12.53 -15.12
N ILE A 313 -7.49 -13.21 -14.91
CA ILE A 313 -7.02 -13.65 -13.60
C ILE A 313 -5.98 -12.63 -13.10
N LEU A 314 -6.01 -12.33 -11.80
CA LEU A 314 -5.02 -11.44 -11.22
C LEU A 314 -3.65 -12.11 -11.14
N ASP A 315 -2.65 -11.47 -11.74
CA ASP A 315 -1.25 -11.81 -11.53
C ASP A 315 -0.66 -11.02 -10.36
N ILE A 316 0.46 -11.50 -9.83
CA ILE A 316 1.18 -10.87 -8.73
C ILE A 316 2.52 -10.33 -9.22
N VAL A 317 2.71 -9.03 -9.08
CA VAL A 317 4.00 -8.36 -9.29
C VAL A 317 4.74 -8.21 -7.96
N VAL A 318 6.04 -8.50 -7.95
CA VAL A 318 6.88 -8.53 -6.74
C VAL A 318 8.12 -7.68 -6.92
N ALA A 319 8.29 -6.68 -6.05
CA ALA A 319 9.55 -5.97 -5.87
C ALA A 319 10.39 -6.65 -4.78
N ASN A 320 11.65 -6.95 -5.10
CA ASN A 320 12.55 -7.66 -4.20
C ASN A 320 13.65 -6.75 -3.65
N LEU A 321 13.96 -6.88 -2.36
CA LEU A 321 15.04 -6.14 -1.71
C LEU A 321 16.41 -6.68 -2.17
N GLY A 322 17.29 -5.78 -2.63
CA GLY A 322 18.65 -6.10 -3.04
C GLY A 322 18.78 -6.70 -4.45
N SER A 323 17.70 -6.66 -5.24
CA SER A 323 17.69 -7.01 -6.65
C SER A 323 17.19 -5.82 -7.47
N ASP A 324 17.67 -5.71 -8.71
CA ASP A 324 17.17 -4.74 -9.69
C ASP A 324 15.97 -5.31 -10.48
N ASN A 325 15.46 -6.49 -10.10
CA ASN A 325 14.40 -7.20 -10.82
C ASN A 325 13.04 -7.11 -10.09
N VAL A 326 12.01 -6.79 -10.88
CA VAL A 326 10.61 -7.05 -10.56
C VAL A 326 10.24 -8.40 -11.14
N GLY A 327 9.64 -9.29 -10.33
CA GLY A 327 9.13 -10.59 -10.77
C GLY A 327 7.61 -10.55 -10.96
N ILE A 328 7.09 -11.32 -11.92
CA ILE A 328 5.64 -11.48 -12.12
C ILE A 328 5.29 -12.96 -12.03
N PHE A 329 4.30 -13.27 -11.21
CA PHE A 329 3.70 -14.59 -11.08
C PHE A 329 2.33 -14.55 -11.73
N LEU A 330 2.18 -15.25 -12.85
CA LEU A 330 0.90 -15.32 -13.55
C LEU A 330 -0.12 -16.09 -12.72
N GLY A 331 -1.36 -15.62 -12.73
CA GLY A 331 -2.51 -16.30 -12.12
C GLY A 331 -2.76 -17.68 -12.74
N TRP A 332 -3.54 -18.52 -12.04
CA TRP A 332 -3.87 -19.89 -12.46
C TRP A 332 -5.35 -20.22 -12.26
#